data_AF-A0A2D4EWB3-F1
#
_entry.id   AF-A0A2D4EWB3-F1
#
_cell.length_a   1.000
_cell.length_b   1.000
_cell.length_c   1.000
_cell.angle_alpha   90.00
_cell.angle_beta   90.00
_cell.angle_gamma   90.00
#
_symmetry.space_group_name_H-M   'P 1'
#
loop_
_entity.id
_entity.type
_entity.pdbx_description
1 polymer ?
#
loop_
_entity_poly.entity_id
_entity_poly.type
_entity_poly.pdbx_seq_one_letter_code
_entity_poly.pdbx_strand_id
1 'polypeptide(L)'
;AAYLRCQLLLIKALQEKLWNVAAPLYVKQNALALAAARQIMEETYKMEFMYSNVEHQQVVIIHHMRLQAKALQLIVTVRTTRGVEPLGICEKFLQEVDCFQRCFISELPHMQGSFVDKLLDLMPRLVTSKPSEVVKILRVTLRQSNFLRLPLPEKIHRATATIIEPTGESDNPLRFTSGLVVAVDVDATLEHVQDPQSTVKVQIMYPDGQSQVIHPKPADFRNPGPGRHRLITQVYLSHTAWTEPCQIELRLLLAYSSDRTKASVGLSRSTWGDRTDLQPPSEGSIEGTLLFGKPVKVYIMPKPARR
;
A
#
# COMPACT_ATOMS: atom_id res chain seq x y z
N ALA A 1 -16.51 8.64 1.60
CA ALA A 1 -16.30 8.55 3.06
C ALA A 1 -14.81 8.45 3.45
N ALA A 2 -14.05 7.47 2.92
CA ALA A 2 -12.63 7.28 3.25
C ALA A 2 -11.77 8.54 3.07
N TYR A 3 -11.91 9.24 1.94
CA TYR A 3 -11.19 10.50 1.67
C TYR A 3 -11.39 11.58 2.74
N LEU A 4 -12.64 11.79 3.19
CA LEU A 4 -12.95 12.76 4.26
C LEU A 4 -12.36 12.32 5.60
N ARG A 5 -12.30 11.01 5.87
CA ARG A 5 -11.64 10.47 7.06
C ARG A 5 -10.13 10.74 7.03
N CYS A 6 -9.47 10.55 5.88
CA CYS A 6 -8.07 10.90 5.68
C CYS A 6 -7.82 12.39 5.96
N GLN A 7 -8.67 13.25 5.40
CA GLN A 7 -8.59 14.69 5.62
C GLN A 7 -8.76 15.06 7.10
N LEU A 8 -9.74 14.46 7.78
CA LEU A 8 -9.97 14.70 9.20
C LEU A 8 -8.77 14.26 10.04
N LEU A 9 -8.17 13.10 9.73
CA LEU A 9 -6.96 12.63 10.39
C LEU A 9 -5.78 13.58 10.18
N LEU A 10 -5.59 14.07 8.95
CA LEU A 10 -4.54 15.03 8.61
C LEU A 10 -4.71 16.34 9.39
N ILE A 11 -5.92 16.92 9.39
CA ILE A 11 -6.23 18.15 10.12
C ILE A 11 -5.97 17.97 11.62
N LYS A 12 -6.44 16.85 12.21
CA LYS A 12 -6.21 16.55 13.63
C LYS A 12 -4.71 16.48 13.96
N ALA A 13 -3.93 15.75 13.15
CA ALA A 13 -2.48 15.65 13.36
C ALA A 13 -1.75 17.00 13.23
N LEU A 14 -2.24 17.90 12.36
CA LEU A 14 -1.66 19.24 12.18
C LEU A 14 -2.09 20.25 13.25
N GLN A 15 -3.28 20.11 13.83
CA GLN A 15 -3.83 21.01 14.86
C GLN A 15 -3.35 20.69 16.27
N GLU A 16 -2.77 19.52 16.52
CA GLU A 16 -2.36 19.12 17.86
C GLU A 16 -1.36 20.10 18.52
N LYS A 17 -1.53 20.32 19.83
CA LYS A 17 -0.61 21.09 20.67
C LYS A 17 0.83 20.54 20.65
N LEU A 18 1.01 19.32 20.11
CA LEU A 18 2.27 18.65 19.76
C LEU A 18 3.33 19.64 19.31
N TRP A 19 2.93 20.56 18.44
CA TRP A 19 3.85 21.39 17.71
C TRP A 19 4.37 22.64 18.43
N ASN A 20 3.80 22.93 19.60
CA ASN A 20 4.17 24.06 20.46
C ASN A 20 4.99 23.62 21.69
N VAL A 21 5.20 22.32 21.87
CA VAL A 21 5.97 21.73 22.99
C VAL A 21 7.29 21.17 22.47
N ALA A 22 8.30 21.01 23.32
CA ALA A 22 9.57 20.39 22.93
C ALA A 22 9.36 18.91 22.51
N ALA A 23 9.89 18.54 21.34
CA ALA A 23 9.73 17.23 20.72
C ALA A 23 9.99 16.00 21.61
N PRO A 24 11.03 15.98 22.50
CA PRO A 24 11.32 14.79 23.29
C PRO A 24 10.37 14.60 24.48
N LEU A 25 9.57 15.60 24.83
CA LEU A 25 8.68 15.57 25.99
C LEU A 25 7.27 15.05 25.64
N TYR A 26 7.00 14.78 24.36
CA TYR A 26 5.64 14.49 23.87
C TYR A 26 5.56 13.24 22.97
N VAL A 27 6.20 12.15 23.42
CA VAL A 27 6.35 10.87 22.69
C VAL A 27 5.02 10.27 22.23
N LYS A 28 4.00 10.24 23.11
CA LYS A 28 2.69 9.63 22.81
C LYS A 28 2.01 10.27 21.61
N GLN A 29 2.09 11.59 21.48
CA GLN A 29 1.39 12.30 20.41
C GLN A 29 2.18 12.29 19.10
N ASN A 30 3.53 12.25 19.15
CA ASN A 30 4.33 11.95 17.95
C ASN A 30 3.93 10.56 17.38
N ALA A 31 3.70 9.58 18.24
CA ALA A 31 3.24 8.26 17.82
C ALA A 31 1.83 8.31 17.18
N LEU A 32 0.92 9.15 17.70
CA LEU A 32 -0.40 9.35 17.09
C LEU A 32 -0.31 10.00 15.70
N ALA A 33 0.53 11.02 15.53
CA ALA A 33 0.73 11.67 14.23
C ALA A 33 1.35 10.72 13.20
N LEU A 34 2.31 9.87 13.61
CA LEU A 34 2.88 8.82 12.76
C LEU A 34 1.84 7.74 12.40
N ALA A 35 1.01 7.33 13.37
CA ALA A 35 -0.07 6.38 13.12
C ALA A 35 -1.11 6.96 12.14
N ALA A 36 -1.46 8.24 12.30
CA ALA A 36 -2.34 8.95 11.37
C ALA A 36 -1.75 9.00 9.95
N ALA A 37 -0.47 9.34 9.80
CA ALA A 37 0.21 9.34 8.50
C ALA A 37 0.19 7.95 7.84
N ARG A 38 0.50 6.89 8.59
CA ARG A 38 0.42 5.49 8.09
C ARG A 38 -0.98 5.10 7.67
N GLN A 39 -1.98 5.45 8.48
CA GLN A 39 -3.39 5.18 8.17
C GLN A 39 -3.84 5.91 6.91
N ILE A 40 -3.44 7.18 6.72
CA ILE A 40 -3.76 7.94 5.50
C ILE A 40 -3.10 7.28 4.28
N MET A 41 -1.83 6.87 4.38
CA MET A 41 -1.15 6.15 3.30
C MET A 41 -1.90 4.85 2.94
N GLU A 42 -2.23 4.02 3.93
CA GLU A 42 -2.95 2.77 3.71
C GLU A 42 -4.31 3.00 3.02
N GLU A 43 -5.09 3.97 3.50
CA GLU A 43 -6.38 4.31 2.90
C GLU A 43 -6.23 4.91 1.49
N THR A 44 -5.19 5.70 1.21
CA THR A 44 -4.94 6.21 -0.17
C THR A 44 -4.57 5.08 -1.12
N TYR A 45 -3.80 4.08 -0.70
CA TYR A 45 -3.55 2.89 -1.53
C TYR A 45 -4.83 2.09 -1.78
N LYS A 46 -5.69 1.91 -0.75
CA LYS A 46 -7.01 1.29 -0.95
C LYS A 46 -7.87 2.09 -1.92
N MET A 47 -7.92 3.42 -1.80
CA MET A 47 -8.72 4.27 -2.70
C MET A 47 -8.25 4.18 -4.15
N GLU A 48 -6.95 4.06 -4.40
CA GLU A 48 -6.40 3.95 -5.75
C GLU A 48 -6.57 2.55 -6.36
N PHE A 49 -6.27 1.49 -5.60
CA PHE A 49 -6.12 0.14 -6.16
C PHE A 49 -7.27 -0.82 -5.84
N MET A 50 -8.11 -0.52 -4.85
CA MET A 50 -9.26 -1.36 -4.49
C MET A 50 -10.54 -0.90 -5.19
N TYR A 51 -10.56 0.25 -5.84
CA TYR A 51 -11.74 0.75 -6.55
C TYR A 51 -11.50 0.74 -8.05
N SER A 52 -12.54 0.35 -8.79
CA SER A 52 -12.58 0.44 -10.25
C SER A 52 -13.28 1.73 -10.69
N ASN A 53 -12.99 2.16 -11.92
CA ASN A 53 -13.49 3.42 -12.50
C ASN A 53 -13.04 4.68 -11.73
N VAL A 54 -11.86 4.63 -11.11
CA VAL A 54 -11.23 5.81 -10.54
C VAL A 54 -10.69 6.65 -11.70
N GLU A 55 -11.21 7.87 -11.86
CA GLU A 55 -10.84 8.78 -12.94
C GLU A 55 -9.46 9.41 -12.68
N HIS A 56 -8.82 9.89 -13.75
CA HIS A 56 -7.49 10.50 -13.67
C HIS A 56 -7.42 11.63 -12.63
N GLN A 57 -8.42 12.51 -12.61
CA GLN A 57 -8.51 13.60 -11.64
C GLN A 57 -8.55 13.10 -10.19
N GLN A 58 -9.26 12.00 -9.93
CA GLN A 58 -9.34 11.38 -8.60
C GLN A 58 -8.00 10.76 -8.21
N VAL A 59 -7.32 10.09 -9.15
CA VAL A 59 -5.98 9.53 -8.93
C VAL A 59 -5.00 10.63 -8.50
N VAL A 60 -4.98 11.77 -9.20
CA VAL A 60 -4.10 12.90 -8.84
C VAL A 60 -4.38 13.41 -7.43
N ILE A 61 -5.65 13.56 -7.05
CA ILE A 61 -6.06 14.00 -5.71
C ILE A 61 -5.67 12.96 -4.64
N ILE A 62 -5.80 11.66 -4.94
CA ILE A 62 -5.38 10.58 -4.03
C ILE A 62 -3.87 10.58 -3.85
N HIS A 63 -3.09 10.74 -4.92
CA HIS A 63 -1.63 10.87 -4.86
C HIS A 63 -1.20 12.12 -4.09
N HIS A 64 -1.91 13.23 -4.26
CA HIS A 64 -1.68 14.45 -3.50
C HIS A 64 -1.87 14.24 -1.99
N MET A 65 -2.97 13.60 -1.59
CA MET A 65 -3.21 13.24 -0.19
C MET A 65 -2.12 12.31 0.36
N ARG A 66 -1.64 11.36 -0.46
CA ARG A 66 -0.53 10.49 -0.09
C ARG A 66 0.76 11.29 0.13
N LEU A 67 1.05 12.26 -0.73
CA LEU A 67 2.21 13.16 -0.58
C LEU A 67 2.12 14.00 0.69
N GLN A 68 0.92 14.48 1.05
CA GLN A 68 0.69 15.18 2.33
C GLN A 68 0.95 14.26 3.54
N ALA A 69 0.52 13.00 3.48
CA ALA A 69 0.78 12.02 4.54
C ALA A 69 2.27 11.70 4.68
N LYS A 70 3.00 11.56 3.56
CA LYS A 70 4.46 11.37 3.58
C LYS A 70 5.19 12.60 4.13
N ALA A 71 4.74 13.81 3.78
CA ALA A 71 5.25 15.04 4.36
C ALA A 71 5.03 15.08 5.89
N LEU A 72 3.84 14.71 6.37
CA LEU A 72 3.55 14.60 7.80
C LEU A 72 4.47 13.57 8.48
N GLN A 73 4.67 12.41 7.87
CA GLN A 73 5.58 11.39 8.39
C GLN A 73 7.03 11.89 8.47
N LEU A 74 7.51 12.60 7.44
CA LEU A 74 8.84 13.21 7.43
C LEU A 74 8.99 14.22 8.56
N ILE A 75 8.01 15.12 8.73
CA ILE A 75 8.01 16.14 9.79
C ILE A 75 8.16 15.48 11.17
N VAL A 76 7.38 14.43 11.46
CA VAL A 76 7.45 13.77 12.77
C VAL A 76 8.74 12.98 12.92
N THR A 77 9.18 12.26 11.89
CA THR A 77 10.43 11.47 11.91
C THR A 77 11.63 12.37 12.24
N VAL A 78 11.85 13.43 11.45
CA VAL A 78 12.96 14.38 11.67
C VAL A 78 12.91 15.02 13.06
N ARG A 79 11.70 15.29 13.55
CA ARG A 79 11.50 15.87 14.89
C ARG A 79 11.87 14.91 16.02
N THR A 80 11.78 13.60 15.80
CA THR A 80 12.06 12.56 16.81
C THR A 80 13.45 11.93 16.72
N THR A 81 14.09 11.96 15.55
CA THR A 81 15.41 11.38 15.33
C THR A 81 16.48 12.14 16.13
N ARG A 82 17.32 11.41 16.87
CA ARG A 82 18.53 11.94 17.51
C ARG A 82 19.76 11.32 16.83
N GLY A 83 20.73 12.14 16.42
CA GLY A 83 22.08 11.70 16.06
C GLY A 83 22.35 11.41 14.57
N VAL A 84 21.39 10.89 13.79
CA VAL A 84 21.57 10.66 12.34
C VAL A 84 21.07 11.87 11.55
N GLU A 85 21.87 12.40 10.63
CA GLU A 85 21.42 13.45 9.71
C GLU A 85 20.29 12.91 8.81
N PRO A 86 19.08 13.47 8.87
CA PRO A 86 17.94 12.94 8.11
C PRO A 86 17.94 13.39 6.65
N LEU A 87 19.10 13.76 6.10
CA LEU A 87 19.26 14.33 4.76
C LEU A 87 18.71 13.37 3.70
N GLY A 88 19.10 12.09 3.74
CA GLY A 88 18.62 11.10 2.76
C GLY A 88 17.10 10.85 2.80
N ILE A 89 16.43 11.08 3.93
CA ILE A 89 14.96 10.97 4.01
C ILE A 89 14.30 12.21 3.39
N CYS A 90 14.90 13.39 3.57
CA CYS A 90 14.44 14.62 2.92
C CYS A 90 14.63 14.55 1.41
N GLU A 91 15.80 14.12 0.93
CA GLU A 91 16.09 13.95 -0.50
C GLU A 91 15.11 12.98 -1.17
N LYS A 92 14.85 11.83 -0.54
CA LYS A 92 13.84 10.87 -1.03
C LYS A 92 12.46 11.50 -1.16
N PHE A 93 12.04 12.28 -0.17
CA PHE A 93 10.75 12.98 -0.24
C PHE A 93 10.73 14.01 -1.38
N LEU A 94 11.79 14.80 -1.59
CA LEU A 94 11.86 15.76 -2.69
C LEU A 94 11.82 15.06 -4.06
N GLN A 95 12.53 13.93 -4.21
CA GLN A 95 12.45 13.10 -5.43
C GLN A 95 11.04 12.60 -5.72
N GLU A 96 10.26 12.27 -4.68
CA GLU A 96 8.86 11.88 -4.85
C GLU A 96 7.97 13.04 -5.30
N VAL A 97 8.25 14.27 -4.84
CA VAL A 97 7.54 15.47 -5.33
C VAL A 97 7.89 15.73 -6.79
N ASP A 98 9.16 15.61 -7.18
CA ASP A 98 9.58 15.73 -8.58
C ASP A 98 8.94 14.64 -9.46
N CYS A 99 8.81 13.42 -8.92
CA CYS A 99 8.09 12.33 -9.57
C CYS A 99 6.61 12.67 -9.76
N PHE A 100 5.95 13.18 -8.71
CA PHE A 100 4.56 13.63 -8.78
C PHE A 100 4.37 14.70 -9.85
N GLN A 101 5.23 15.73 -9.89
CA GLN A 101 5.16 16.80 -10.88
C GLN A 101 5.25 16.25 -12.31
N ARG A 102 6.20 15.35 -12.56
CA ARG A 102 6.38 14.73 -13.88
C ARG A 102 5.20 13.86 -14.29
N CYS A 103 4.64 13.09 -13.36
CA CYS A 103 3.52 12.19 -13.62
C CYS A 103 2.21 12.92 -13.86
N PHE A 104 2.01 14.07 -13.23
CA PHE A 104 0.72 14.79 -13.20
C PHE A 104 0.80 16.22 -13.74
N ILE A 105 1.77 16.49 -14.62
CA ILE A 105 2.04 17.84 -15.12
C ILE A 105 0.81 18.51 -15.75
N SER A 106 -0.03 17.74 -16.46
CA SER A 106 -1.25 18.23 -17.10
C SER A 106 -2.34 18.67 -16.11
N GLU A 107 -2.29 18.18 -14.87
CA GLU A 107 -3.31 18.42 -13.86
C GLU A 107 -2.91 19.51 -12.86
N LEU A 108 -1.63 19.89 -12.80
CA LEU A 108 -1.12 20.94 -11.91
C LEU A 108 -1.90 22.26 -12.00
N PRO A 109 -2.32 22.75 -13.20
CA PRO A 109 -3.12 23.97 -13.29
C PRO A 109 -4.44 23.91 -12.51
N HIS A 110 -5.01 22.71 -12.30
CA HIS A 110 -6.24 22.51 -11.54
C HIS A 110 -6.02 22.39 -10.02
N MET A 111 -4.76 22.41 -9.56
CA MET A 111 -4.39 22.20 -8.17
C MET A 111 -4.00 23.50 -7.44
N GLN A 112 -4.48 24.65 -7.90
CA GLN A 112 -4.14 25.97 -7.37
C GLN A 112 -4.38 26.08 -5.86
N GLY A 113 -3.39 26.60 -5.14
CA GLY A 113 -3.41 26.78 -3.69
C GLY A 113 -3.35 25.48 -2.88
N SER A 114 -3.16 24.34 -3.54
CA SER A 114 -2.95 23.05 -2.87
C SER A 114 -1.54 22.94 -2.27
N PHE A 115 -1.30 21.87 -1.52
CA PHE A 115 0.01 21.59 -0.95
C PHE A 115 1.12 21.43 -1.99
N VAL A 116 0.87 20.68 -3.07
CA VAL A 116 1.89 20.40 -4.07
C VAL A 116 2.20 21.64 -4.91
N ASP A 117 1.18 22.41 -5.27
CA ASP A 117 1.31 23.69 -5.99
C ASP A 117 2.26 24.64 -5.25
N LYS A 118 1.98 24.92 -3.98
CA LYS A 118 2.84 25.74 -3.12
C LYS A 118 4.22 25.13 -2.89
N LEU A 119 4.33 23.80 -2.89
CA LEU A 119 5.60 23.11 -2.66
C LEU A 119 6.53 23.23 -3.87
N LEU A 120 5.97 23.16 -5.07
CA LEU A 120 6.70 23.32 -6.34
C LEU A 120 7.29 24.74 -6.45
N ASP A 121 6.54 25.77 -6.05
CA ASP A 121 7.08 27.15 -5.99
C ASP A 121 8.27 27.29 -5.02
N LEU A 122 8.27 26.49 -3.96
CA LEU A 122 9.30 26.50 -2.92
C LEU A 122 10.46 25.53 -3.20
N MET A 123 10.41 24.75 -4.28
CA MET A 123 11.41 23.72 -4.58
C MET A 123 12.86 24.21 -4.62
N PRO A 124 13.19 25.33 -5.31
CA PRO A 124 14.57 25.83 -5.35
C PRO A 124 15.16 26.09 -3.95
N ARG A 125 14.29 26.53 -3.02
CA ARG A 125 14.66 26.77 -1.63
C ARG A 125 14.76 25.47 -0.83
N LEU A 126 13.89 24.49 -1.08
CA LEU A 126 13.87 23.21 -0.36
C LEU A 126 15.13 22.39 -0.62
N VAL A 127 15.61 22.35 -1.87
CA VAL A 127 16.80 21.59 -2.28
C VAL A 127 18.07 22.10 -1.61
N THR A 128 18.16 23.41 -1.34
CA THR A 128 19.35 24.03 -0.72
C THR A 128 19.23 24.15 0.80
N SER A 129 18.09 23.75 1.37
CA SER A 129 17.81 23.90 2.81
C SER A 129 18.30 22.71 3.63
N LYS A 130 18.83 22.98 4.82
CA LYS A 130 19.07 21.94 5.82
C LYS A 130 17.75 21.27 6.25
N PRO A 131 17.76 20.00 6.70
CA PRO A 131 16.54 19.25 7.02
C PRO A 131 15.58 19.93 8.02
N SER A 132 16.12 20.66 8.99
CA SER A 132 15.31 21.39 9.97
C SER A 132 14.51 22.54 9.36
N GLU A 133 15.04 23.19 8.33
CA GLU A 133 14.33 24.24 7.57
C GLU A 133 13.31 23.62 6.62
N VAL A 134 13.66 22.51 5.94
CA VAL A 134 12.72 21.74 5.11
C VAL A 134 11.46 21.39 5.90
N VAL A 135 11.62 20.79 7.08
CA VAL A 135 10.49 20.39 7.93
C VAL A 135 9.65 21.58 8.41
N LYS A 136 10.28 22.73 8.70
CA LYS A 136 9.53 23.96 9.03
C LYS A 136 8.69 24.43 7.84
N ILE A 137 9.27 24.47 6.65
CA ILE A 137 8.58 24.87 5.42
C ILE A 137 7.40 23.92 5.17
N LEU A 138 7.64 22.60 5.13
CA LEU A 138 6.59 21.60 4.90
C LEU A 138 5.42 21.74 5.87
N ARG A 139 5.71 21.95 7.16
CA ARG A 139 4.67 22.14 8.18
C ARG A 139 3.82 23.39 7.93
N VAL A 140 4.46 24.51 7.60
CA VAL A 140 3.75 25.76 7.30
C VAL A 140 2.90 25.57 6.04
N THR A 141 3.48 25.02 4.99
CA THR A 141 2.79 24.77 3.72
C THR A 141 1.58 23.85 3.93
N LEU A 142 1.73 22.71 4.61
CA LEU A 142 0.61 21.79 4.90
C LEU A 142 -0.56 22.48 5.62
N ARG A 143 -0.27 23.36 6.58
CA ARG A 143 -1.31 24.07 7.35
C ARG A 143 -2.03 25.14 6.54
N GLN A 144 -1.33 25.76 5.60
CA GLN A 144 -1.87 26.85 4.76
C GLN A 144 -2.48 26.34 3.45
N SER A 145 -2.34 25.06 3.15
CA SER A 145 -2.79 24.47 1.88
C SER A 145 -4.30 24.30 1.86
N ASN A 146 -4.90 24.52 0.70
CA ASN A 146 -6.32 24.31 0.49
C ASN A 146 -6.65 22.83 0.43
N PHE A 147 -7.89 22.51 0.83
CA PHE A 147 -8.46 21.19 0.64
C PHE A 147 -8.91 21.01 -0.80
N LEU A 148 -8.43 19.95 -1.45
CA LEU A 148 -8.90 19.55 -2.77
C LEU A 148 -10.19 18.74 -2.64
N ARG A 149 -11.23 19.14 -3.37
CA ARG A 149 -12.49 18.40 -3.42
C ARG A 149 -12.32 17.21 -4.37
N LEU A 150 -12.60 16.01 -3.87
CA LEU A 150 -12.62 14.80 -4.68
C LEU A 150 -14.00 14.67 -5.36
N PRO A 151 -14.10 14.86 -6.69
CA PRO A 151 -15.34 14.58 -7.41
C PRO A 151 -15.61 13.06 -7.36
N LEU A 152 -16.84 12.67 -7.08
CA LEU A 152 -17.23 11.26 -7.08
C LEU A 152 -17.76 10.89 -8.47
N PRO A 153 -17.34 9.75 -9.05
CA PRO A 153 -17.85 9.33 -10.34
C PRO A 153 -19.22 8.66 -10.15
N GLU A 154 -20.01 8.57 -11.21
CA GLU A 154 -21.37 7.99 -11.14
C GLU A 154 -21.36 6.49 -10.77
N LYS A 155 -20.33 5.76 -11.20
CA LYS A 155 -20.21 4.30 -11.01
C LYS A 155 -18.83 3.91 -10.48
N ILE A 156 -18.65 3.96 -9.17
CA ILE A 156 -17.48 3.42 -8.49
C ILE A 156 -17.80 2.05 -7.90
N HIS A 157 -16.96 1.05 -8.17
CA HIS A 157 -17.12 -0.27 -7.56
C HIS A 157 -15.88 -0.66 -6.79
N ARG A 158 -16.10 -1.19 -5.59
CA ARG A 158 -15.03 -1.69 -4.74
C ARG A 158 -14.78 -3.16 -5.08
N ALA A 159 -13.52 -3.50 -5.32
CA ALA A 159 -13.06 -4.86 -5.47
C ALA A 159 -13.28 -5.64 -4.16
N THR A 160 -13.92 -6.80 -4.25
CA THR A 160 -14.18 -7.68 -3.11
C THR A 160 -13.85 -9.11 -3.47
N ALA A 161 -13.47 -9.89 -2.46
CA ALA A 161 -13.26 -11.32 -2.59
C ALA A 161 -13.93 -12.08 -1.45
N THR A 162 -14.51 -13.22 -1.80
CA THR A 162 -15.10 -14.17 -0.86
C THR A 162 -14.57 -15.55 -1.18
N ILE A 163 -13.87 -16.17 -0.22
CA ILE A 163 -13.46 -17.57 -0.29
C ILE A 163 -14.69 -18.42 0.00
N ILE A 164 -15.07 -19.26 -0.95
CA ILE A 164 -16.17 -20.22 -0.84
C ILE A 164 -15.64 -21.51 -0.24
N GLU A 165 -14.54 -22.01 -0.79
CA GLU A 165 -13.82 -23.16 -0.24
C GLU A 165 -12.35 -22.81 -0.02
N PRO A 166 -11.78 -23.15 1.14
CA PRO A 166 -12.40 -23.86 2.26
C PRO A 166 -13.37 -22.98 3.07
N THR A 167 -14.44 -23.57 3.61
CA THR A 167 -15.34 -22.92 4.57
C THR A 167 -14.68 -22.96 5.94
N GLY A 168 -14.02 -21.90 6.38
CA GLY A 168 -13.15 -21.90 7.57
C GLY A 168 -13.80 -22.15 8.94
N GLU A 169 -15.08 -22.52 8.94
CA GLU A 169 -15.88 -22.96 10.10
C GLU A 169 -16.00 -24.48 10.18
N SER A 170 -15.38 -25.23 9.26
CA SER A 170 -15.39 -26.69 9.28
C SER A 170 -14.45 -27.23 10.36
N ASP A 171 -15.02 -27.91 11.36
CA ASP A 171 -14.28 -28.67 12.38
C ASP A 171 -13.53 -29.89 11.81
N ASN A 172 -13.74 -30.23 10.53
CA ASN A 172 -13.03 -31.32 9.89
C ASN A 172 -11.60 -30.89 9.52
N PRO A 173 -10.56 -31.46 10.16
CA PRO A 173 -9.19 -31.15 9.81
C PRO A 173 -8.85 -31.69 8.42
N LEU A 174 -8.15 -30.88 7.63
CA LEU A 174 -7.49 -31.38 6.42
C LEU A 174 -6.31 -32.27 6.84
N ARG A 175 -6.46 -33.59 6.62
CA ARG A 175 -5.48 -34.58 7.05
C ARG A 175 -4.47 -34.90 5.96
N PHE A 176 -3.18 -34.85 6.27
CA PHE A 176 -2.10 -35.15 5.30
C PHE A 176 -0.98 -35.95 5.95
N THR A 177 -0.14 -36.63 5.16
CA THR A 177 1.01 -37.36 5.70
C THR A 177 2.17 -36.40 5.97
N SER A 178 2.71 -36.41 7.20
CA SER A 178 3.86 -35.56 7.54
C SER A 178 5.05 -35.84 6.62
N GLY A 179 5.74 -34.77 6.19
CA GLY A 179 6.86 -34.84 5.24
C GLY A 179 6.46 -34.76 3.75
N LEU A 180 5.16 -34.77 3.43
CA LEU A 180 4.66 -34.51 2.07
C LEU A 180 4.05 -33.11 1.96
N VAL A 181 4.05 -32.57 0.74
CA VAL A 181 3.38 -31.30 0.41
C VAL A 181 1.88 -31.50 0.47
N VAL A 182 1.18 -30.59 1.15
CA VAL A 182 -0.28 -30.56 1.22
C VAL A 182 -0.80 -29.59 0.18
N ALA A 183 -1.76 -30.00 -0.64
CA ALA A 183 -2.53 -29.09 -1.48
C ALA A 183 -3.83 -28.73 -0.76
N VAL A 184 -4.16 -27.44 -0.73
CA VAL A 184 -5.48 -26.95 -0.32
C VAL A 184 -6.15 -26.36 -1.55
N ASP A 185 -7.35 -26.85 -1.87
CA ASP A 185 -8.16 -26.27 -2.92
C ASP A 185 -8.74 -24.94 -2.43
N VAL A 186 -8.58 -23.89 -3.23
CA VAL A 186 -9.11 -22.56 -2.96
C VAL A 186 -10.05 -22.20 -4.09
N ASP A 187 -11.33 -22.08 -3.75
CA ASP A 187 -12.38 -21.55 -4.62
C ASP A 187 -12.88 -20.23 -4.05
N ALA A 188 -12.80 -19.17 -4.84
CA ALA A 188 -13.18 -17.84 -4.43
C ALA A 188 -13.90 -17.07 -5.54
N THR A 189 -14.93 -16.34 -5.15
CA THR A 189 -15.57 -15.33 -6.02
C THR A 189 -14.92 -13.98 -5.81
N LEU A 190 -14.60 -13.31 -6.91
CA LEU A 190 -14.02 -11.98 -6.96
C LEU A 190 -15.00 -11.06 -7.69
N GLU A 191 -15.31 -9.90 -7.11
CA GLU A 191 -16.18 -8.92 -7.75
C GLU A 191 -15.42 -7.62 -7.99
N HIS A 192 -15.68 -6.99 -9.13
CA HIS A 192 -15.14 -5.69 -9.52
C HIS A 192 -13.61 -5.56 -9.50
N VAL A 193 -12.89 -6.66 -9.73
CA VAL A 193 -11.44 -6.69 -9.92
C VAL A 193 -11.12 -6.45 -11.40
N GLN A 194 -10.30 -5.45 -11.73
CA GLN A 194 -10.03 -5.06 -13.13
C GLN A 194 -9.16 -6.07 -13.89
N ASP A 195 -8.07 -6.53 -13.27
CA ASP A 195 -7.13 -7.47 -13.88
C ASP A 195 -6.74 -8.57 -12.87
N PRO A 196 -7.64 -9.52 -12.60
CA PRO A 196 -7.43 -10.49 -11.54
C PRO A 196 -6.21 -11.38 -11.77
N GLN A 197 -5.83 -11.64 -13.01
CA GLN A 197 -4.73 -12.55 -13.34
C GLN A 197 -3.37 -11.98 -12.93
N SER A 198 -3.16 -10.67 -13.09
CA SER A 198 -1.90 -10.04 -12.67
C SER A 198 -1.93 -9.62 -11.19
N THR A 199 -3.09 -9.14 -10.70
CA THR A 199 -3.16 -8.49 -9.38
C THR A 199 -3.50 -9.42 -8.24
N VAL A 200 -4.27 -10.50 -8.44
CA VAL A 200 -4.74 -11.31 -7.31
C VAL A 200 -3.65 -12.28 -6.85
N LYS A 201 -3.39 -12.29 -5.54
CA LYS A 201 -2.46 -13.21 -4.87
C LYS A 201 -3.16 -13.92 -3.72
N VAL A 202 -2.71 -15.13 -3.40
CA VAL A 202 -3.18 -15.88 -2.24
C VAL A 202 -2.09 -15.87 -1.19
N GLN A 203 -2.37 -15.38 0.00
CA GLN A 203 -1.44 -15.41 1.13
C GLN A 203 -1.87 -16.48 2.13
N ILE A 204 -0.90 -17.24 2.59
CA ILE A 204 -1.02 -18.21 3.66
C ILE A 204 -0.24 -17.66 4.86
N MET A 205 -0.92 -17.47 5.98
CA MET A 205 -0.28 -17.15 7.26
C MET A 205 -0.18 -18.43 8.09
N TYR A 206 1.03 -18.75 8.50
CA TYR A 206 1.33 -19.89 9.36
C TYR A 206 1.22 -19.50 10.84
N PRO A 207 1.02 -20.47 11.75
CA PRO A 207 0.91 -20.21 13.18
C PRO A 207 2.19 -19.63 13.81
N ASP A 208 3.35 -19.87 13.21
CA ASP A 208 4.64 -19.31 13.62
C ASP A 208 4.82 -17.83 13.21
N GLY A 209 3.81 -17.25 12.56
CA GLY A 209 3.83 -15.88 12.06
C GLY A 209 4.50 -15.72 10.69
N GLN A 210 5.07 -16.79 10.12
CA GLN A 210 5.59 -16.76 8.76
C GLN A 210 4.42 -16.66 7.76
N SER A 211 4.70 -16.12 6.58
CA SER A 211 3.69 -16.04 5.52
C SER A 211 4.27 -16.41 4.17
N GLN A 212 3.49 -17.14 3.38
CA GLN A 212 3.79 -17.47 2.00
C GLN A 212 2.80 -16.79 1.07
N VAL A 213 3.28 -16.15 0.01
CA VAL A 213 2.44 -15.56 -1.03
C VAL A 213 2.53 -16.40 -2.31
N ILE A 214 1.39 -16.89 -2.76
CA ILE A 214 1.24 -17.74 -3.93
C ILE A 214 0.65 -16.92 -5.07
N HIS A 215 1.19 -17.15 -6.26
CA HIS A 215 0.78 -16.52 -7.50
C HIS A 215 -0.10 -17.51 -8.26
N PRO A 216 -1.44 -17.30 -8.29
CA PRO A 216 -2.32 -18.18 -9.05
C PRO A 216 -1.98 -18.13 -10.54
N LYS A 217 -2.20 -19.22 -11.26
CA LYS A 217 -1.95 -19.26 -12.69
C LYS A 217 -3.08 -18.52 -13.41
N PRO A 218 -2.81 -17.88 -14.57
CA PRO A 218 -3.87 -17.25 -15.36
C PRO A 218 -5.04 -18.19 -15.71
N ALA A 219 -4.75 -19.49 -15.87
CA ALA A 219 -5.75 -20.54 -16.16
C ALA A 219 -6.71 -20.85 -14.99
N ASP A 220 -6.35 -20.47 -13.77
CA ASP A 220 -7.14 -20.70 -12.56
C ASP A 220 -8.30 -19.69 -12.44
N PHE A 221 -8.26 -18.61 -13.23
CA PHE A 221 -9.29 -17.58 -13.26
C PHE A 221 -10.35 -17.87 -14.33
N ARG A 222 -11.61 -17.83 -13.90
CA ARG A 222 -12.79 -17.94 -14.75
C ARG A 222 -13.57 -16.63 -14.73
N ASN A 223 -14.25 -16.32 -15.83
CA ASN A 223 -15.08 -15.13 -15.97
C ASN A 223 -16.55 -15.53 -16.17
N PRO A 224 -17.33 -15.71 -15.07
CA PRO A 224 -18.74 -16.06 -15.15
C PRO A 224 -19.64 -14.91 -15.62
N GLY A 225 -19.16 -13.67 -15.67
CA GLY A 225 -19.95 -12.51 -16.11
C GLY A 225 -19.26 -11.17 -15.88
N PRO A 226 -19.81 -10.08 -16.42
CA PRO A 226 -19.20 -8.76 -16.33
C PRO A 226 -18.99 -8.33 -14.87
N GLY A 227 -17.75 -7.96 -14.53
CA GLY A 227 -17.37 -7.54 -13.18
C GLY A 227 -17.34 -8.66 -12.15
N ARG A 228 -17.45 -9.94 -12.56
CA ARG A 228 -17.35 -11.10 -11.68
C ARG A 228 -16.31 -12.06 -12.21
N HIS A 229 -15.45 -12.54 -11.32
CA HIS A 229 -14.45 -13.56 -11.60
C HIS A 229 -14.56 -14.67 -10.55
N ARG A 230 -14.12 -15.86 -10.92
CA ARG A 230 -13.98 -16.98 -10.00
C ARG A 230 -12.54 -17.48 -10.07
N LEU A 231 -11.88 -17.58 -8.94
CA LEU A 231 -10.54 -18.14 -8.80
C LEU A 231 -10.69 -19.57 -8.27
N ILE A 232 -10.18 -20.55 -9.02
CA ILE A 232 -10.15 -21.96 -8.62
C ILE A 232 -8.70 -22.42 -8.74
N THR A 233 -7.98 -22.43 -7.63
CA THR A 233 -6.54 -22.73 -7.58
C THR A 233 -6.21 -23.73 -6.48
N GLN A 234 -5.13 -24.49 -6.67
CA GLN A 234 -4.53 -25.29 -5.62
C GLN A 234 -3.36 -24.54 -5.00
N VAL A 235 -3.38 -24.39 -3.67
CA VAL A 235 -2.26 -23.82 -2.92
C VAL A 235 -1.48 -24.91 -2.21
N TYR A 236 -0.17 -24.92 -2.42
CA TYR A 236 0.72 -25.92 -1.85
C TYR A 236 1.36 -25.39 -0.58
N LEU A 237 1.18 -26.10 0.53
CA LEU A 237 1.79 -25.76 1.81
C LEU A 237 3.22 -26.26 1.83
N SER A 238 4.17 -25.33 1.77
CA SER A 238 5.60 -25.62 1.90
C SER A 238 6.10 -25.11 3.26
N HIS A 239 5.88 -25.89 4.31
CA HIS A 239 6.39 -25.59 5.67
C HIS A 239 7.12 -26.82 6.23
N THR A 240 8.22 -26.62 6.93
CA THR A 240 9.09 -27.71 7.42
C THR A 240 8.39 -28.52 8.51
N ALA A 241 8.31 -29.84 8.31
CA ALA A 241 7.94 -30.86 9.30
C ALA A 241 6.81 -30.43 10.27
N TRP A 242 5.62 -30.34 9.73
CA TRP A 242 4.41 -30.14 10.52
C TRP A 242 4.09 -31.43 11.29
N THR A 243 4.19 -31.38 12.62
CA THR A 243 4.02 -32.54 13.51
C THR A 243 2.73 -32.46 14.35
N GLU A 244 2.17 -31.28 14.56
CA GLU A 244 0.99 -31.06 15.41
C GLU A 244 -0.18 -30.42 14.65
N PRO A 245 -1.44 -30.77 14.97
CA PRO A 245 -2.60 -30.12 14.34
C PRO A 245 -2.67 -28.62 14.65
N CYS A 246 -2.82 -27.75 13.64
CA CYS A 246 -2.95 -26.30 13.87
C CYS A 246 -3.75 -25.58 12.76
N GLN A 247 -4.07 -24.31 13.01
CA GLN A 247 -4.81 -23.46 12.08
C GLN A 247 -3.87 -22.61 11.25
N ILE A 248 -4.04 -22.62 9.93
CA ILE A 248 -3.49 -21.60 9.03
C ILE A 248 -4.58 -20.61 8.67
N GLU A 249 -4.17 -19.43 8.23
CA GLU A 249 -5.10 -18.41 7.73
C GLU A 249 -4.83 -18.12 6.25
N LEU A 250 -5.84 -18.38 5.42
CA LEU A 250 -5.86 -18.06 4.00
C LEU A 250 -6.43 -16.66 3.78
N ARG A 251 -5.73 -15.88 2.95
CA ARG A 251 -6.08 -14.49 2.64
C ARG A 251 -5.99 -14.25 1.13
N LEU A 252 -6.91 -13.46 0.61
CA LEU A 252 -6.86 -12.98 -0.78
C LEU A 252 -6.38 -11.53 -0.79
N LEU A 253 -5.32 -11.29 -1.57
CA LEU A 253 -4.63 -10.02 -1.68
C LEU A 253 -4.72 -9.46 -3.10
N LEU A 254 -4.84 -8.13 -3.23
CA LEU A 254 -4.60 -7.38 -4.45
C LEU A 254 -3.19 -6.82 -4.41
N ALA A 255 -2.32 -7.36 -5.24
CA ALA A 255 -1.02 -6.80 -5.55
C ALA A 255 -1.18 -5.53 -6.40
N TYR A 256 -0.37 -4.53 -6.08
CA TYR A 256 -0.24 -3.32 -6.88
C TYR A 256 1.23 -2.98 -7.08
N SER A 257 1.49 -2.27 -8.17
CA SER A 257 2.79 -1.68 -8.46
C SER A 257 2.56 -0.24 -8.91
N SER A 258 3.26 0.71 -8.29
CA SER A 258 3.25 2.11 -8.75
C SER A 258 4.08 2.31 -10.01
N ASP A 259 4.60 1.24 -10.64
CA ASP A 259 5.29 1.35 -11.93
C ASP A 259 4.36 1.75 -13.09
N ARG A 260 3.02 1.74 -12.93
CA ARG A 260 2.12 2.37 -13.93
C ARG A 260 2.44 3.85 -14.14
N THR A 261 2.99 4.54 -13.14
CA THR A 261 3.42 5.94 -13.23
C THR A 261 4.90 6.08 -13.64
N LYS A 262 5.72 5.03 -13.50
CA LYS A 262 7.11 5.04 -13.97
C LYS A 262 7.25 4.62 -15.43
N ALA A 263 6.37 3.77 -15.95
CA ALA A 263 6.40 3.31 -17.33
C ALA A 263 6.02 4.41 -18.35
N SER A 264 5.27 5.44 -17.94
CA SER A 264 4.96 6.62 -18.77
C SER A 264 6.08 7.66 -18.78
N VAL A 265 6.99 7.62 -17.81
CA VAL A 265 8.16 8.50 -17.74
C VAL A 265 9.38 7.64 -18.03
N GLY A 266 9.63 7.42 -19.33
CA GLY A 266 10.82 6.71 -19.80
C GLY A 266 12.05 7.12 -19.00
N LEU A 267 12.77 6.13 -18.46
CA LEU A 267 13.93 6.30 -17.57
C LEU A 267 14.81 7.48 -18.01
N SER A 268 14.60 8.65 -17.41
CA SER A 268 15.51 9.77 -17.55
C SER A 268 16.62 9.58 -16.53
N ARG A 269 17.70 8.99 -17.04
CA ARG A 269 19.06 8.93 -16.48
C ARG A 269 19.31 10.08 -15.49
N SER A 270 19.59 9.74 -14.23
CA SER A 270 20.06 10.69 -13.22
C SER A 270 21.38 11.32 -13.67
N THR A 271 21.44 12.65 -13.70
CA THR A 271 22.66 13.44 -13.92
C THR A 271 23.51 13.52 -12.66
N TRP A 272 23.75 12.39 -12.00
CA TRP A 272 24.68 12.26 -10.88
C TRP A 272 25.36 10.90 -11.04
N GLY A 273 26.64 10.93 -11.43
CA GLY A 273 27.41 9.75 -11.79
C GLY A 273 27.64 8.79 -10.62
N ASP A 274 27.52 7.49 -10.86
CA ASP A 274 28.63 6.63 -11.24
C ASP A 274 28.07 5.31 -11.81
N ARG A 275 28.74 4.73 -12.80
CA ARG A 275 28.32 3.49 -13.49
C ARG A 275 28.99 2.30 -12.81
N THR A 276 28.22 1.35 -12.28
CA THR A 276 28.54 -0.08 -12.42
C THR A 276 27.28 -0.94 -12.25
N ASP A 277 27.02 -1.77 -13.26
CA ASP A 277 26.20 -2.98 -13.33
C ASP A 277 24.77 -3.00 -12.77
N LEU A 278 23.80 -2.75 -13.66
CA LEU A 278 22.39 -3.13 -13.46
C LEU A 278 22.06 -4.36 -14.30
N GLN A 279 21.82 -5.45 -13.59
CA GLN A 279 21.14 -6.66 -14.05
C GLN A 279 19.74 -6.29 -14.61
N PRO A 280 19.23 -6.96 -15.66
CA PRO A 280 17.93 -6.61 -16.23
C PRO A 280 16.82 -6.76 -15.18
N PRO A 281 15.78 -5.90 -15.23
CA PRO A 281 14.69 -5.92 -14.26
C PRO A 281 13.91 -7.24 -14.37
N SER A 282 13.76 -7.93 -13.25
CA SER A 282 12.85 -9.06 -13.11
C SER A 282 11.41 -8.61 -13.40
N GLU A 283 10.67 -9.41 -14.18
CA GLU A 283 9.27 -9.20 -14.53
C GLU A 283 8.41 -8.86 -13.28
N GLY A 284 7.75 -7.69 -13.31
CA GLY A 284 6.68 -7.32 -12.38
C GLY A 284 7.09 -7.14 -10.91
N SER A 285 7.80 -6.08 -10.57
CA SER A 285 8.05 -5.74 -9.16
C SER A 285 6.74 -5.32 -8.48
N ILE A 286 6.16 -6.24 -7.70
CA ILE A 286 5.02 -5.98 -6.82
C ILE A 286 5.51 -5.07 -5.69
N GLU A 287 4.96 -3.86 -5.59
CA GLU A 287 5.36 -2.88 -4.57
C GLU A 287 4.62 -3.09 -3.25
N GLY A 288 3.37 -3.55 -3.32
CA GLY A 288 2.56 -3.79 -2.13
C GLY A 288 1.35 -4.68 -2.40
N THR A 289 0.66 -5.02 -1.31
CA THR A 289 -0.54 -5.86 -1.36
C THR A 289 -1.64 -5.30 -0.45
N LEU A 290 -2.90 -5.49 -0.86
CA LEU A 290 -4.09 -5.06 -0.12
C LEU A 290 -5.00 -6.26 0.15
N LEU A 291 -5.37 -6.49 1.40
CA LEU A 291 -6.42 -7.46 1.73
C LEU A 291 -7.77 -6.94 1.20
N PHE A 292 -8.44 -7.74 0.37
CA PHE A 292 -9.71 -7.36 -0.25
C PHE A 292 -10.83 -8.40 -0.04
N GLY A 293 -10.58 -9.40 0.80
CA GLY A 293 -11.56 -10.39 1.26
C GLY A 293 -11.40 -10.71 2.74
N LYS A 294 -12.39 -11.41 3.30
CA LYS A 294 -12.28 -11.91 4.67
C LYS A 294 -11.32 -13.10 4.70
N PRO A 295 -10.36 -13.13 5.64
CA PRO A 295 -9.52 -14.31 5.82
C PRO A 295 -10.33 -15.53 6.27
N VAL A 296 -9.85 -16.70 5.89
CA VAL A 296 -10.44 -18.01 6.23
C VAL A 296 -9.43 -18.82 7.00
N LYS A 297 -9.83 -19.38 8.15
CA LYS A 297 -8.98 -20.27 8.93
C LYS A 297 -9.18 -21.70 8.49
N VAL A 298 -8.10 -22.44 8.28
CA VAL A 298 -8.15 -23.85 7.86
C VAL A 298 -7.43 -24.66 8.91
N TYR A 299 -8.13 -25.64 9.48
CA TYR A 299 -7.53 -26.55 10.43
C TYR A 299 -6.86 -27.72 9.70
N ILE A 300 -5.59 -27.92 9.97
CA ILE A 300 -4.75 -28.89 9.27
C ILE A 300 -4.13 -29.85 10.28
N MET A 301 -4.13 -31.13 9.96
CA MET A 301 -3.74 -32.21 10.87
C MET A 301 -2.78 -33.18 10.19
N PRO A 302 -1.50 -33.25 10.61
CA PRO A 302 -0.59 -34.27 10.12
C PRO A 302 -1.01 -35.64 10.64
N LYS A 303 -1.05 -36.63 9.75
CA LYS A 303 -1.14 -38.04 10.06
C LYS A 303 0.27 -38.60 10.20
N PRO A 304 0.53 -39.41 11.23
CA PRO A 304 1.78 -40.17 11.29
C PRO A 304 1.86 -41.09 10.07
N ALA A 305 3.04 -41.16 9.44
CA ALA A 305 3.30 -42.13 8.40
C ALA A 305 3.04 -43.54 8.97
N ARG A 306 2.19 -44.32 8.30
CA ARG A 306 2.01 -45.74 8.67
C ARG A 306 3.39 -46.41 8.53
N ARG A 307 3.92 -46.89 9.65
CA ARG A 307 5.11 -47.75 9.70
C ARG A 307 4.80 -49.10 9.09
#